data_AF-A0A959I6J3-F1
#
_entry.id   AF-A0A959I6J3-F1
#
_cell.length_a   1.000
_cell.length_b   1.000
_cell.length_c   1.000
_cell.angle_alpha   90.00
_cell.angle_beta   90.00
_cell.angle_gamma   90.00
#
_symmetry.space_group_name_H-M   'P 1'
#
loop_
_entity.id
_entity.type
_entity.pdbx_description
1 polymer ?
#
loop_
_entity_poly.entity_id
_entity_poly.type
_entity_poly.pdbx_seq_one_letter_code
_entity_poly.pdbx_strand_id
1 'polypeptide(L)' 'MFLKGIATDMNQTTIRRLGATKTVNDLHAILSYRAEDATSSATRSDLQAKIRELEKIIATIKESETDPELLNIYQEFPGQ' A
#
# COMPACT_ATOMS: atom_id res chain seq x y z
N MET A 1 3.94 -6.44 -9.33
CA MET A 1 4.47 -5.16 -8.83
C MET A 1 5.69 -5.44 -7.96
N PHE A 2 6.84 -4.82 -8.24
CA PHE A 2 8.13 -5.08 -7.55
C PHE A 2 8.07 -4.88 -6.03
N LEU A 3 7.39 -3.83 -5.56
CA LEU A 3 7.25 -3.52 -4.13
C LEU A 3 6.44 -4.56 -3.36
N LYS A 4 5.34 -5.08 -3.95
CA LYS A 4 4.60 -6.21 -3.38
C LYS A 4 5.52 -7.41 -3.16
N GLY A 5 6.33 -7.76 -4.18
CA GLY A 5 7.26 -8.89 -4.09
C GLY A 5 8.27 -8.75 -2.95
N ILE A 6 8.83 -7.54 -2.75
CA ILE A 6 9.72 -7.27 -1.62
C ILE A 6 8.98 -7.36 -0.28
N ALA A 7 7.78 -6.78 -0.20
CA ALA A 7 7.00 -6.74 1.03
C ALA A 7 6.53 -8.14 1.48
N THR A 8 6.29 -9.07 0.55
CA THR A 8 5.83 -10.43 0.86
C THR A 8 6.95 -11.48 0.91
N ASP A 9 8.19 -11.13 0.59
CA ASP A 9 9.32 -12.07 0.56
C ASP A 9 9.98 -12.18 1.94
N MET A 10 9.76 -13.30 2.62
CA MET A 10 10.31 -13.57 3.95
C MET A 10 11.83 -13.74 3.98
N ASN A 11 12.49 -13.86 2.82
CA ASN A 11 13.95 -13.83 2.72
C ASN A 11 14.51 -12.39 2.78
N GLN A 12 13.66 -11.37 2.65
CA GLN A 12 14.06 -9.97 2.85
C GLN A 12 14.16 -9.64 4.32
N THR A 13 15.02 -8.68 4.66
CA THR A 13 15.08 -8.13 6.01
C THR A 13 13.77 -7.43 6.38
N THR A 14 13.40 -7.47 7.66
CA THR A 14 12.23 -6.78 8.22
C THR A 14 12.17 -5.31 7.79
N ILE A 15 13.31 -4.59 7.81
CA ILE A 15 13.41 -3.20 7.36
C ILE A 15 13.05 -3.03 5.87
N ARG A 16 13.49 -3.96 5.01
CA ARG A 16 13.17 -3.92 3.57
C ARG A 16 11.70 -4.19 3.31
N ARG A 17 11.12 -5.18 4.00
CA ARG A 17 9.68 -5.45 3.92
C ARG A 17 8.87 -4.24 4.38
N LEU A 18 9.18 -3.70 5.55
CA LEU A 18 8.57 -2.48 6.10
C LEU A 18 8.66 -1.30 5.13
N GLY A 19 9.86 -1.02 4.60
CA GLY A 19 10.09 0.07 3.65
C GLY A 19 9.26 -0.08 2.37
N ALA A 20 9.15 -1.31 1.84
CA ALA A 20 8.32 -1.59 0.68
C ALA A 20 6.83 -1.39 0.98
N THR A 21 6.33 -1.91 2.10
CA THR A 21 4.93 -1.72 2.53
C THR A 21 4.60 -0.26 2.76
N LYS A 22 5.49 0.48 3.45
CA LYS A 22 5.33 1.92 3.65
C LYS A 22 5.29 2.68 2.32
N THR A 23 6.16 2.34 1.37
CA THR A 23 6.15 2.97 0.04
C THR A 23 4.83 2.74 -0.70
N VAL A 24 4.28 1.52 -0.63
CA VAL A 24 2.95 1.23 -1.20
C VAL A 24 1.87 2.07 -0.52
N ASN A 25 1.93 2.21 0.81
CA ASN A 25 0.98 3.00 1.56
C ASN A 25 1.10 4.51 1.29
N ASP A 26 2.31 5.05 1.19
CA ASP A 26 2.56 6.44 0.84
C ASP A 26 2.02 6.75 -0.57
N LEU A 27 2.22 5.82 -1.53
CA LEU A 27 1.63 5.94 -2.87
C LEU A 27 0.10 5.95 -2.82
N HIS A 28 -0.51 5.09 -2.00
CA HIS A 28 -1.95 5.09 -1.78
C HIS A 28 -2.44 6.46 -1.29
N ALA A 29 -1.83 7.00 -0.23
CA ALA A 29 -2.19 8.30 0.32
C ALA A 29 -2.03 9.45 -0.71
N ILE A 30 -0.94 9.45 -1.48
CA ILE A 30 -0.71 10.45 -2.53
C ILE A 30 -1.79 10.37 -3.62
N LEU A 31 -2.16 9.17 -4.05
CA LEU A 31 -3.19 9.00 -5.09
C LEU A 31 -4.57 9.37 -4.57
N SER A 32 -4.89 9.03 -3.32
CA SER A 32 -6.16 9.41 -2.67
C SER A 32 -6.30 10.93 -2.58
N TYR A 33 -5.27 11.62 -2.10
CA TYR A 33 -5.25 13.09 -2.09
C TYR A 33 -5.44 13.68 -3.49
N ARG A 34 -4.75 13.14 -4.51
CA ARG A 34 -4.92 13.60 -5.90
C ARG A 34 -6.30 13.31 -6.48
N ALA A 35 -6.95 12.22 -6.07
CA ALA A 35 -8.28 11.86 -6.53
C ALA A 35 -9.35 12.81 -5.96
N GLU A 36 -9.16 13.25 -4.72
CA GLU A 36 -10.00 14.26 -4.06
C GLU A 36 -9.89 15.62 -4.77
N ASP A 37 -8.67 16.04 -5.11
CA ASP A 37 -8.41 17.31 -5.81
C ASP A 37 -8.70 17.27 -7.32
N ALA A 38 -8.95 16.08 -7.90
CA ALA A 38 -9.19 15.94 -9.33
C ALA A 38 -10.53 16.58 -9.74
N THR A 39 -10.49 17.56 -10.64
CA THR A 39 -11.68 18.22 -11.20
C THR A 39 -12.32 17.44 -12.36
N SER A 40 -11.51 16.65 -13.08
CA SER A 40 -11.97 15.79 -14.17
C SER A 40 -12.50 14.46 -13.64
N SER A 41 -13.73 14.11 -14.04
CA SER A 41 -14.34 12.82 -13.68
C SER A 41 -13.53 11.63 -14.21
N ALA A 42 -12.98 11.71 -15.42
CA ALA A 42 -12.16 10.64 -15.99
C ALA A 42 -10.87 10.43 -15.18
N THR A 43 -10.18 11.52 -14.84
CA THR A 43 -8.97 11.48 -14.02
C THR A 43 -9.26 10.95 -12.62
N ARG A 44 -10.38 11.35 -12.01
CA ARG A 44 -10.79 10.82 -10.69
C ARG A 44 -11.05 9.32 -10.76
N SER A 45 -11.77 8.83 -11.77
CA SER A 45 -12.03 7.40 -11.94
C SER A 45 -10.75 6.57 -12.16
N ASP A 46 -9.80 7.07 -12.95
CA ASP A 46 -8.50 6.41 -13.16
C ASP A 46 -7.68 6.34 -11.87
N LEU A 47 -7.66 7.43 -11.08
CA LEU A 47 -6.99 7.45 -9.78
C LEU A 47 -7.66 6.49 -8.79
N GLN A 48 -8.98 6.46 -8.73
CA GLN A 48 -9.75 5.51 -7.90
C GLN A 48 -9.47 4.05 -8.26
N ALA A 49 -9.30 3.74 -9.55
CA ALA A 49 -8.93 2.38 -9.98
C ALA A 49 -7.55 1.97 -9.44
N LYS A 50 -6.57 2.89 -9.51
CA LYS A 50 -5.21 2.67 -8.97
C LYS A 50 -5.21 2.57 -7.45
N ILE A 51 -5.98 3.39 -6.76
CA ILE A 51 -6.18 3.34 -5.30
C ILE A 51 -6.66 1.94 -4.89
N ARG A 52 -7.71 1.42 -5.53
CA ARG A 52 -8.24 0.06 -5.27
C ARG A 52 -7.21 -1.04 -5.54
N GLU A 53 -6.34 -0.86 -6.52
CA GLU A 53 -5.25 -1.82 -6.77
C GLU A 53 -4.24 -1.81 -5.60
N LEU A 54 -3.87 -0.62 -5.11
CA LEU A 54 -2.97 -0.48 -3.96
C LEU A 54 -3.59 -1.02 -2.67
N GLU A 55 -4.88 -0.79 -2.43
CA GLU A 55 -5.61 -1.38 -1.29
C GLU A 55 -5.51 -2.91 -1.29
N LYS A 56 -5.73 -3.55 -2.44
CA LYS A 56 -5.58 -5.00 -2.59
C LYS A 56 -4.16 -5.48 -2.32
N ILE A 57 -3.16 -4.70 -2.73
CA ILE A 57 -1.75 -5.02 -2.49
C ILE A 57 -1.43 -4.92 -1.00
N ILE A 58 -1.88 -3.85 -0.32
CA ILE A 58 -1.69 -3.66 1.12
C ILE A 58 -2.37 -4.80 1.90
N ALA A 59 -3.59 -5.17 1.52
CA ALA A 59 -4.30 -6.31 2.11
C ALA A 59 -3.51 -7.60 1.94
N THR A 60 -3.00 -7.89 0.72
CA THR A 60 -2.18 -9.09 0.49
C THR A 60 -0.92 -9.09 1.36
N ILE A 61 -0.24 -7.93 1.49
CA ILE A 61 0.98 -7.83 2.32
C ILE A 61 0.64 -8.16 3.77
N LYS A 62 -0.43 -7.56 4.31
CA LYS A 62 -0.91 -7.81 5.69
C LYS A 62 -1.27 -9.28 5.91
N GLU A 63 -1.99 -9.90 4.97
CA GLU A 63 -2.36 -11.32 5.04
C GLU A 63 -1.15 -12.26 5.01
N SER A 64 -0.09 -11.87 4.29
CA SER A 64 1.13 -12.66 4.20
C SER A 64 2.11 -12.45 5.34
N GLU A 65 1.96 -11.38 6.13
CA GLU A 65 2.90 -11.03 7.18
C GLU A 65 2.71 -11.91 8.41
N THR A 66 3.82 -12.49 8.87
CA THR A 66 3.86 -13.37 10.05
C THR A 66 4.60 -12.74 11.22
N ASP A 67 5.31 -11.64 10.99
CA ASP A 67 6.03 -10.88 12.01
C ASP A 67 5.04 -10.00 12.80
N PRO A 68 4.86 -10.25 14.12
CA PRO A 68 3.91 -9.50 14.94
C PRO A 68 4.27 -8.02 15.09
N GLU A 69 5.55 -7.65 15.03
CA GLU A 69 5.97 -6.26 15.10
C GLU A 69 5.54 -5.51 13.83
N LEU A 70 5.74 -6.12 12.66
CA LEU A 70 5.29 -5.55 11.39
C LEU A 70 3.77 -5.48 11.29
N LEU A 71 3.05 -6.52 11.73
CA LEU A 71 1.60 -6.49 11.78
C LEU A 71 1.07 -5.33 12.62
N ASN A 72 1.70 -5.08 13.79
CA ASN A 72 1.33 -3.95 14.64
C ASN A 72 1.58 -2.61 13.94
N ILE A 73 2.75 -2.43 13.31
CA ILE A 73 3.07 -1.21 12.55
C ILE A 73 2.07 -1.01 11.38
N TYR A 74 1.66 -2.09 10.70
CA TYR A 74 0.74 -2.01 9.57
C TYR A 74 -0.69 -1.60 9.97
N GLN A 75 -1.05 -1.67 11.25
CA GLN A 75 -2.33 -1.15 11.75
C GLN A 75 -2.39 0.38 11.70
N GLU A 76 -1.23 1.05 11.75
CA GLU A 76 -1.12 2.52 11.72
C GLU A 76 -1.26 3.10 10.29
N PHE A 77 -1.28 2.25 9.26
CA PHE A 77 -1.35 2.70 7.87
C PHE A 77 -2.77 3.15 7.48
N PRO A 78 -2.97 4.43 7.10
CA PRO A 78 -4.28 4.97 6.73
C PRO A 78 -4.79 4.43 5.39
N GLY A 79 -6.07 4.05 5.36
CA GLY A 79 -6.72 3.47 4.16
C GLY A 79 -7.52 2.21 4.49
N GLN A 80 -8.39 2.30 5.51
CA GLN A 80 -9.39 1.30 5.83
C GLN A 80 -10.75 1.74 5.30
#